data_AF-A0A7Y2JKP1-F1
#
_entry.id   AF-A0A7Y2JKP1-F1
#
_cell.length_a   1.000
_cell.length_b   1.000
_cell.length_c   1.000
_cell.angle_alpha   90.00
_cell.angle_beta   90.00
_cell.angle_gamma   90.00
#
_symmetry.space_group_name_H-M   'P 1'
#
loop_
_entity.id
_entity.type
_entity.pdbx_description
1 polymer ?
#
loop_
_entity_poly.entity_id
_entity_poly.type
_entity_poly.pdbx_seq_one_letter_code
_entity_poly.pdbx_strand_id
1 'polypeptide(L)'
;VALDLKRIPVNIYEIEPVNGLAAPDGRIFITRGFYQKYRSGEVTADEMASVIAHELGHVALGHSRRRMIDFSGQNAIRTALIMVLSRFLPGIGILIANALTSLLAARLSRSDEYEADAYASALLVKAGIGTEAQKSLFRKLEKLTGAKGGMPVWMMSHPKVDERIAAIEKLEARWEIPAQN
;
A
#
# COMPACT_ATOMS: atom_id res chain seq x y z
N VAL A 1 21.46 -6.31 -5.72
CA VAL A 1 20.07 -6.59 -5.28
C VAL A 1 19.88 -5.83 -3.98
N ALA A 2 18.95 -4.88 -3.92
CA ALA A 2 18.97 -3.78 -2.94
C ALA A 2 18.74 -4.15 -1.46
N LEU A 3 18.58 -5.43 -1.11
CA LEU A 3 18.24 -5.85 0.26
C LEU A 3 19.21 -6.86 0.91
N ASP A 4 20.12 -7.50 0.18
CA ASP A 4 21.08 -8.51 0.71
C ASP A 4 20.51 -9.50 1.77
N LEU A 5 19.24 -9.91 1.60
CA LEU A 5 18.57 -10.86 2.50
C LEU A 5 18.61 -12.26 1.89
N LYS A 6 19.34 -13.21 2.50
CA LYS A 6 19.34 -14.63 2.11
C LYS A 6 18.04 -15.37 2.46
N ARG A 7 17.30 -14.90 3.47
CA ARG A 7 15.96 -15.39 3.88
C ARG A 7 15.18 -14.21 4.44
N ILE A 8 13.88 -14.14 4.14
CA ILE A 8 12.98 -13.13 4.69
C ILE A 8 12.15 -13.79 5.78
N PRO A 9 12.36 -13.46 7.07
CA PRO A 9 11.53 -13.99 8.14
C PRO A 9 10.12 -13.41 8.04
N VAL A 10 9.12 -14.27 7.88
CA VAL A 10 7.69 -13.92 7.91
C VAL A 10 7.12 -14.31 9.26
N ASN A 11 6.57 -13.33 9.97
CA ASN A 11 6.02 -13.49 11.32
C ASN A 11 4.49 -13.50 11.26
N ILE A 12 3.85 -14.24 12.15
CA ILE A 12 2.38 -14.21 12.28
C ILE A 12 2.01 -13.26 13.42
N TYR A 13 1.17 -12.28 13.12
CA TYR A 13 0.57 -11.42 14.13
C TYR A 13 -0.81 -11.96 14.50
N GLU A 14 -1.04 -12.23 15.78
CA GLU A 14 -2.23 -12.91 16.30
C GLU A 14 -3.46 -11.99 16.37
N ILE A 15 -3.89 -11.50 15.21
CA ILE A 15 -5.12 -10.73 15.03
C ILE A 15 -5.98 -11.32 13.91
N GLU A 16 -7.30 -11.23 14.10
CA GLU A 16 -8.32 -11.73 13.17
C GLU A 16 -8.45 -10.96 11.84
N PRO A 17 -8.25 -9.62 11.77
CA PRO A 17 -8.35 -8.91 10.50
C PRO A 17 -7.32 -9.40 9.47
N VAL A 18 -7.71 -9.51 8.21
CA VAL A 18 -6.83 -9.88 7.09
C VAL A 18 -5.92 -8.70 6.75
N ASN A 19 -4.61 -8.84 6.98
CA ASN A 19 -3.63 -7.78 6.72
C ASN A 19 -2.20 -8.35 6.53
N GLY A 20 -1.32 -7.59 5.87
CA GLY A 20 0.12 -7.78 5.83
C GLY A 20 0.83 -6.48 6.16
N LEU A 21 2.00 -6.55 6.79
CA LEU A 21 2.77 -5.38 7.21
C LEU A 21 4.27 -5.67 7.05
N ALA A 22 5.03 -4.80 6.39
CA ALA A 22 6.48 -4.77 6.56
C ALA A 22 6.90 -3.79 7.64
N ALA A 23 7.72 -4.26 8.57
CA ALA A 23 8.45 -3.39 9.46
C ALA A 23 9.59 -2.68 8.71
N PRO A 24 10.01 -1.48 9.15
CA PRO A 24 11.11 -0.73 8.54
C PRO A 24 12.45 -1.47 8.50
N ASP A 25 12.63 -2.49 9.33
CA ASP A 25 13.82 -3.35 9.40
C ASP A 25 13.76 -4.55 8.43
N GLY A 26 12.75 -4.60 7.55
CA GLY A 26 12.59 -5.63 6.54
C GLY A 26 11.91 -6.91 7.03
N ARG A 27 11.48 -6.97 8.30
CA ARG A 27 10.63 -8.07 8.77
C ARG A 27 9.24 -7.95 8.18
N ILE A 28 8.69 -9.07 7.72
CA ILE A 28 7.32 -9.13 7.21
C ILE A 28 6.43 -9.77 8.25
N PHE A 29 5.24 -9.22 8.43
CA PHE A 29 4.20 -9.70 9.31
C PHE A 29 2.94 -9.98 8.49
N ILE A 30 2.34 -11.13 8.73
CA ILE A 30 1.05 -11.52 8.17
C ILE A 30 0.11 -11.78 9.33
N THR A 31 -1.15 -11.36 9.24
CA THR A 31 -2.09 -11.63 10.33
C THR A 31 -2.54 -13.08 10.38
N ARG A 32 -2.92 -13.54 11.57
CA ARG A 32 -3.52 -14.86 11.78
C ARG A 32 -4.74 -15.06 10.88
N GLY A 33 -5.59 -14.04 10.74
CA GLY A 33 -6.73 -14.07 9.82
C GLY A 33 -6.34 -14.32 8.37
N PHE A 34 -5.29 -13.65 7.87
CA PHE A 34 -4.83 -13.87 6.51
C PHE A 34 -4.25 -15.27 6.30
N TYR A 35 -3.50 -15.78 7.29
CA TYR A 35 -3.03 -17.17 7.28
C TYR A 35 -4.17 -18.20 7.32
N GLN A 36 -5.25 -17.94 8.07
CA GLN A 36 -6.43 -18.81 8.06
C GLN A 36 -7.10 -18.83 6.68
N LYS A 37 -7.19 -17.69 5.98
CA LYS A 37 -7.70 -17.62 4.59
C LYS A 37 -6.86 -18.41 3.60
N TYR A 38 -5.55 -18.44 3.81
CA TYR A 38 -4.67 -19.33 3.05
C TYR A 38 -4.95 -20.81 3.36
N ARG A 39 -5.07 -21.15 4.65
CA ARG A 39 -5.37 -22.53 5.08
C ARG A 39 -6.74 -23.03 4.62
N SER A 40 -7.73 -22.15 4.47
CA SER A 40 -9.05 -22.50 3.94
C SER A 40 -9.11 -22.59 2.42
N GLY A 41 -8.03 -22.24 1.72
CA GLY A 41 -7.98 -22.19 0.25
C GLY A 41 -8.66 -20.97 -0.36
N GLU A 42 -9.13 -20.01 0.45
CA GLU A 42 -9.69 -18.74 -0.03
C GLU A 42 -8.61 -17.84 -0.63
N VAL A 43 -7.37 -17.96 -0.15
CA VAL A 43 -6.19 -17.24 -0.62
C VAL A 43 -5.12 -18.23 -1.07
N THR A 44 -4.51 -18.01 -2.23
CA THR A 44 -3.42 -18.85 -2.75
C THR A 44 -2.05 -18.40 -2.22
N ALA A 45 -1.02 -19.24 -2.39
CA ALA A 45 0.36 -18.88 -2.02
C ALA A 45 0.85 -17.67 -2.83
N ASP A 46 0.50 -17.59 -4.12
CA ASP A 46 0.87 -16.48 -4.99
C ASP A 46 0.18 -15.17 -4.59
N GLU A 47 -1.09 -15.25 -4.18
CA GLU A 47 -1.81 -14.10 -3.65
C GLU A 47 -1.16 -13.61 -2.34
N MET A 48 -0.75 -14.52 -1.46
CA MET A 48 0.01 -14.14 -0.27
C MET A 48 1.38 -13.53 -0.62
N ALA A 49 2.06 -14.08 -1.64
CA ALA A 49 3.32 -13.53 -2.16
C ALA A 49 3.13 -12.11 -2.69
N SER A 50 1.96 -11.77 -3.24
CA SER A 50 1.67 -10.42 -3.73
C SER A 50 1.66 -9.37 -2.61
N VAL A 51 1.13 -9.70 -1.43
CA VAL A 51 1.19 -8.81 -0.25
C VAL A 51 2.62 -8.65 0.23
N ILE A 52 3.35 -9.76 0.34
CA ILE A 52 4.77 -9.73 0.70
C ILE A 52 5.56 -8.83 -0.25
N ALA A 53 5.33 -8.95 -1.57
CA ALA A 53 6.00 -8.14 -2.58
C ALA A 53 5.64 -6.65 -2.48
N HIS A 54 4.38 -6.33 -2.19
CA HIS A 54 3.92 -4.96 -1.96
C HIS A 54 4.57 -4.32 -0.73
N GLU A 55 4.60 -5.05 0.39
CA GLU A 55 5.25 -4.61 1.62
C GLU A 55 6.78 -4.41 1.43
N LEU A 56 7.42 -5.30 0.67
CA LEU A 56 8.82 -5.12 0.26
C LEU A 56 9.02 -3.89 -0.62
N GLY A 57 8.04 -3.53 -1.46
CA GLY A 57 8.03 -2.30 -2.24
C GLY A 57 8.10 -1.06 -1.34
N HIS A 58 7.29 -1.01 -0.28
CA HIS A 58 7.36 0.10 0.69
C HIS A 58 8.72 0.24 1.36
N VAL A 59 9.35 -0.89 1.71
CA VAL A 59 10.69 -0.88 2.33
C VAL A 59 11.75 -0.47 1.31
N ALA A 60 11.76 -1.09 0.13
CA ALA A 60 12.76 -0.86 -0.91
C ALA A 60 12.75 0.59 -1.43
N LEU A 61 11.56 1.19 -1.52
CA LEU A 61 11.37 2.58 -1.94
C LEU A 61 11.46 3.57 -0.78
N GLY A 62 11.68 3.09 0.44
CA GLY A 62 11.85 3.93 1.63
C GLY A 62 10.62 4.76 1.99
N HIS A 63 9.41 4.30 1.67
CA HIS A 63 8.15 5.01 1.97
C HIS A 63 8.02 5.29 3.48
N SER A 64 8.32 4.31 4.33
CA SER A 64 8.31 4.49 5.79
C SER A 64 9.30 5.54 6.27
N ARG A 65 10.49 5.62 5.64
CA ARG A 65 11.51 6.63 5.96
C ARG A 65 11.08 8.02 5.48
N ARG A 66 10.53 8.14 4.27
CA ARG A 66 9.97 9.39 3.72
C ARG A 66 8.87 9.93 4.64
N ARG A 67 7.89 9.09 5.01
CA ARG A 67 6.81 9.48 5.94
C ARG A 67 7.33 9.99 7.30
N MET A 68 8.38 9.38 7.85
CA MET A 68 8.98 9.85 9.11
C MET A 68 9.70 11.20 8.96
N ILE A 69 10.51 11.36 7.91
CA ILE A 69 11.28 12.59 7.66
C ILE A 69 10.33 13.76 7.36
N ASP A 70 9.32 13.50 6.53
CA ASP A 70 8.36 14.50 6.08
C ASP A 70 7.47 15.02 7.20
N PHE A 71 7.40 14.37 8.36
CA PHE A 71 6.62 14.89 9.49
C PHE A 71 7.13 16.26 9.97
N SER A 72 8.45 16.49 9.93
CA SER A 72 9.06 17.78 10.29
C SER A 72 8.82 18.85 9.21
N GLY A 73 9.00 18.50 7.93
CA GLY A 73 8.78 19.39 6.79
C GLY A 73 7.30 19.75 6.58
N GLN A 74 6.39 18.78 6.74
CA GLN A 74 4.95 19.00 6.62
C GLN A 74 4.43 19.94 7.71
N ASN A 75 4.94 19.84 8.93
CA ASN A 75 4.58 20.78 9.99
C ASN A 75 5.09 22.20 9.70
N ALA A 76 6.30 22.35 9.15
CA ALA A 76 6.83 23.64 8.73
C ALA A 76 5.99 24.25 7.58
N ILE A 77 5.66 23.47 6.55
CA ILE A 77 4.81 23.90 5.44
C ILE A 77 3.40 24.26 5.93
N ARG A 78 2.82 23.44 6.82
CA ARG A 78 1.51 23.69 7.42
C ARG A 78 1.50 24.98 8.23
N THR A 79 2.51 25.20 9.07
CA THR A 79 2.64 26.45 9.83
C THR A 79 2.83 27.65 8.92
N ALA A 80 3.65 27.55 7.88
CA ALA A 80 3.82 28.62 6.90
C ALA A 80 2.50 28.96 6.17
N LEU A 81 1.76 27.94 5.71
CA LEU A 81 0.43 28.11 5.10
C LEU A 81 -0.55 28.77 6.06
N ILE A 82 -0.58 28.35 7.33
CA ILE A 82 -1.43 28.95 8.36
C ILE A 82 -1.07 30.42 8.55
N MET A 83 0.22 30.77 8.67
CA MET A 83 0.65 32.15 8.89
C MET A 83 0.30 33.06 7.71
N VAL A 84 0.50 32.58 6.48
CA VAL A 84 0.17 33.36 5.27
C VAL A 84 -1.35 33.49 5.12
N LEU A 85 -2.10 32.38 5.16
CA LEU A 85 -3.53 32.41 4.92
C LEU A 85 -4.31 33.11 6.02
N SER A 86 -3.90 33.00 7.28
CA SER A 86 -4.57 33.68 8.40
C SER A 86 -4.39 35.20 8.36
N ARG A 87 -3.37 35.70 7.66
CA ARG A 87 -3.18 37.15 7.43
C ARG A 87 -4.20 37.73 6.45
N PHE A 88 -4.63 36.95 5.47
CA PHE A 88 -5.57 37.40 4.43
C PHE A 88 -7.02 36.94 4.69
N LEU A 89 -7.19 35.84 5.43
CA LEU A 89 -8.48 35.20 5.71
C LEU A 89 -8.55 34.82 7.20
N PRO A 90 -8.87 35.78 8.10
CA PRO A 90 -8.96 35.52 9.54
C PRO A 90 -10.00 34.43 9.84
N GLY A 91 -9.66 33.47 10.70
CA GLY A 91 -10.53 32.33 11.06
C GLY A 91 -10.60 31.21 9.99
N ILE A 92 -10.79 31.55 8.71
CA ILE A 92 -10.94 30.56 7.62
C ILE A 92 -9.58 30.06 7.10
N GLY A 93 -8.54 30.89 7.16
CA GLY A 93 -7.21 30.55 6.65
C GLY A 93 -6.60 29.30 7.29
N ILE A 94 -6.88 29.05 8.57
CA ILE A 94 -6.46 27.84 9.28
C ILE A 94 -7.17 26.60 8.71
N LEU A 95 -8.48 26.68 8.45
CA LEU A 95 -9.26 25.58 7.88
C LEU A 95 -8.77 25.23 6.48
N ILE A 96 -8.51 26.25 5.64
CA ILE A 96 -7.99 26.05 4.29
C ILE A 96 -6.58 25.44 4.34
N ALA A 97 -5.69 25.95 5.18
CA ALA A 97 -4.34 25.41 5.34
C ALA A 97 -4.38 23.93 5.74
N ASN A 98 -5.21 23.58 6.72
CA ASN A 98 -5.38 22.18 7.14
C ASN A 98 -5.90 21.32 6.00
N ALA A 99 -6.96 21.73 5.31
CA ALA A 99 -7.54 21.00 4.19
C ALA A 99 -6.51 20.76 3.05
N LEU A 100 -5.73 21.77 2.69
CA LEU A 100 -4.68 21.65 1.68
C LEU A 100 -3.58 20.67 2.10
N THR A 101 -3.12 20.76 3.35
CA THR A 101 -2.09 19.84 3.86
C THR A 101 -2.58 18.40 3.94
N SER A 102 -3.84 18.17 4.37
CA SER A 102 -4.45 16.85 4.36
C SER A 102 -4.60 16.28 2.95
N LEU A 103 -4.98 17.11 1.97
CA LEU A 103 -5.07 16.69 0.57
C LEU A 103 -3.70 16.30 0.00
N LEU A 104 -2.66 17.08 0.31
CA LEU A 104 -1.29 16.79 -0.10
C LEU A 104 -0.80 15.48 0.50
N ALA A 105 -0.99 15.28 1.81
CA ALA A 105 -0.64 14.04 2.49
C ALA A 105 -1.36 12.83 1.89
N ALA A 106 -2.68 12.95 1.62
CA ALA A 106 -3.45 11.89 0.97
C ALA A 106 -2.94 11.59 -0.46
N ARG A 107 -2.53 12.61 -1.21
CA ARG A 107 -1.97 12.43 -2.57
C ARG A 107 -0.61 11.72 -2.53
N LEU A 108 0.27 12.12 -1.62
CA LEU A 108 1.57 11.47 -1.43
C LEU A 108 1.39 10.01 -1.01
N SER A 109 0.50 9.76 -0.04
CA SER A 109 0.15 8.40 0.38
C SER A 109 -0.32 7.55 -0.80
N ARG A 110 -1.22 8.06 -1.66
CA ARG A 110 -1.65 7.33 -2.85
C ARG A 110 -0.50 7.06 -3.84
N SER A 111 0.43 7.99 -3.99
CA SER A 111 1.61 7.80 -4.84
C SER A 111 2.48 6.64 -4.34
N ASP A 112 2.74 6.59 -3.03
CA ASP A 112 3.50 5.50 -2.39
C ASP A 112 2.87 4.13 -2.69
N GLU A 113 1.53 4.04 -2.69
CA GLU A 113 0.80 2.81 -2.99
C GLU A 113 0.98 2.34 -4.44
N TYR A 114 0.87 3.26 -5.41
CA TYR A 114 1.11 2.95 -6.81
C TYR A 114 2.57 2.55 -7.08
N GLU A 115 3.53 3.19 -6.40
CA GLU A 115 4.94 2.82 -6.50
C GLU A 115 5.19 1.43 -5.91
N ALA A 116 4.60 1.12 -4.75
CA ALA A 116 4.70 -0.19 -4.11
C ALA A 116 4.04 -1.30 -4.96
N ASP A 117 2.90 -1.02 -5.59
CA ASP A 117 2.25 -1.95 -6.52
C ASP A 117 3.08 -2.23 -7.75
N ALA A 118 3.63 -1.19 -8.37
CA ALA A 118 4.49 -1.35 -9.54
C ALA A 118 5.74 -2.17 -9.20
N TYR A 119 6.33 -1.94 -8.02
CA TYR A 119 7.44 -2.74 -7.52
C TYR A 119 7.02 -4.19 -7.29
N ALA A 120 5.88 -4.43 -6.66
CA ALA A 120 5.35 -5.77 -6.43
C ALA A 120 5.10 -6.51 -7.73
N SER A 121 4.42 -5.88 -8.70
CA SER A 121 4.17 -6.47 -10.02
C SER A 121 5.47 -6.85 -10.72
N ALA A 122 6.48 -5.97 -10.72
CA ALA A 122 7.77 -6.26 -11.33
C ALA A 122 8.49 -7.42 -10.61
N LEU A 123 8.40 -7.49 -9.28
CA LEU A 123 9.02 -8.54 -8.49
C LEU A 123 8.33 -9.90 -8.73
N LEU A 124 7.00 -9.95 -8.76
CA LEU A 124 6.23 -11.15 -9.00
C LEU A 124 6.43 -11.69 -10.41
N VAL A 125 6.46 -10.81 -11.41
CA VAL A 125 6.82 -11.17 -12.80
C VAL A 125 8.22 -11.77 -12.85
N LYS A 126 9.20 -11.11 -12.22
CA LYS A 126 10.57 -11.60 -12.17
C LYS A 126 10.70 -12.93 -11.43
N ALA A 127 9.84 -13.20 -10.46
CA ALA A 127 9.78 -14.46 -9.73
C ALA A 127 9.05 -15.59 -10.49
N GLY A 128 8.49 -15.31 -11.67
CA GLY A 128 7.74 -16.27 -12.47
C GLY A 128 6.29 -16.50 -12.02
N ILE A 129 5.79 -15.69 -11.07
CA ILE A 129 4.41 -15.75 -10.57
C ILE A 129 3.45 -14.99 -11.49
N GLY A 130 3.92 -13.88 -12.08
CA GLY A 130 3.07 -12.98 -12.86
C GLY A 130 2.25 -12.02 -11.98
N THR A 131 1.34 -11.29 -12.61
CA THR A 131 0.58 -10.18 -12.01
C THR A 131 -0.84 -10.55 -11.61
N GLU A 132 -1.39 -11.67 -12.09
CA GLU A 132 -2.77 -12.07 -11.78
C GLU A 132 -3.00 -12.36 -10.31
N ALA A 133 -2.02 -12.92 -9.61
CA ALA A 133 -2.15 -13.15 -8.18
C ALA A 133 -2.38 -11.83 -7.40
N GLN A 134 -1.74 -10.74 -7.80
CA GLN A 134 -1.93 -9.42 -7.21
C GLN A 134 -3.34 -8.87 -7.52
N LYS A 135 -3.78 -8.94 -8.79
CA LYS A 135 -5.12 -8.48 -9.21
C LYS A 135 -6.24 -9.32 -8.59
N SER A 136 -6.10 -10.64 -8.56
CA SER A 136 -7.02 -11.58 -7.92
C SER A 136 -7.18 -11.27 -6.43
N LEU A 137 -6.07 -11.05 -5.72
CA LEU A 137 -6.14 -10.70 -4.31
C LEU A 137 -6.92 -9.39 -4.09
N PHE A 138 -6.68 -8.35 -4.89
CA PHE A 138 -7.43 -7.10 -4.75
C PHE A 138 -8.94 -7.29 -4.91
N ARG A 139 -9.37 -8.07 -5.92
CA ARG A 139 -10.78 -8.43 -6.12
C ARG A 139 -11.35 -9.25 -4.95
N LYS A 140 -10.55 -10.17 -4.39
CA LYS A 140 -10.96 -10.99 -3.23
C LYS A 140 -11.11 -10.14 -1.97
N LEU A 141 -10.15 -9.25 -1.72
CA LEU A 141 -10.20 -8.34 -0.58
C LEU A 141 -11.48 -7.51 -0.65
N GLU A 142 -11.80 -6.88 -1.78
CA GLU A 142 -13.05 -6.14 -2.00
C GLU A 142 -14.32 -6.96 -1.69
N LYS A 143 -14.36 -8.23 -2.11
CA LYS A 143 -15.50 -9.11 -1.79
C LYS A 143 -15.60 -9.46 -0.30
N LEU A 144 -14.45 -9.67 0.35
CA LEU A 144 -14.38 -9.96 1.78
C LEU A 144 -14.79 -8.75 2.63
N THR A 145 -14.67 -7.53 2.10
CA THR A 145 -15.06 -6.28 2.79
C THR A 145 -16.56 -6.00 2.71
N GLY A 146 -17.20 -6.32 1.58
CA GLY A 146 -18.62 -6.02 1.34
C GLY A 146 -19.60 -6.83 2.19
N ALA A 147 -19.19 -8.01 2.67
CA ALA A 147 -20.09 -8.96 3.32
C ALA A 147 -20.21 -8.81 4.85
N LYS A 148 -19.30 -8.07 5.52
CA LYS A 148 -19.30 -7.93 6.99
C LYS A 148 -18.86 -6.54 7.46
N GLY A 149 -19.68 -5.52 7.19
CA GLY A 149 -19.86 -4.34 8.07
C GLY A 149 -18.65 -3.51 8.53
N GLY A 150 -17.46 -3.71 7.95
CA GLY A 150 -16.25 -2.97 8.30
C GLY A 150 -15.27 -3.00 7.14
N MET A 151 -14.84 -1.82 6.69
CA MET A 151 -13.69 -1.70 5.79
C MET A 151 -12.48 -2.38 6.47
N PRO A 152 -11.79 -3.34 5.84
CA PRO A 152 -10.51 -3.79 6.34
C PRO A 152 -9.59 -2.61 6.50
N VAL A 153 -8.71 -2.69 7.49
CA VAL A 153 -7.64 -1.71 7.68
C VAL A 153 -6.87 -1.48 6.37
N TRP A 154 -6.68 -2.54 5.55
CA TRP A 154 -6.10 -2.48 4.21
C TRP A 154 -6.89 -1.65 3.18
N MET A 155 -8.20 -1.48 3.28
CA MET A 155 -8.94 -0.59 2.38
C MET A 155 -9.05 0.83 2.90
N MET A 156 -8.87 1.06 4.21
CA MET A 156 -8.90 2.40 4.78
C MET A 156 -7.65 3.22 4.42
N SER A 157 -6.52 2.57 4.15
CA SER A 157 -5.25 3.21 3.80
C SER A 157 -4.87 3.20 2.32
N HIS A 158 -5.58 2.46 1.45
CA HIS A 158 -5.16 2.24 0.06
C HIS A 158 -6.18 2.79 -0.97
N PRO A 159 -5.74 3.18 -2.19
CA PRO A 159 -6.60 3.63 -3.29
C PRO A 159 -7.67 2.60 -3.69
N LYS A 160 -8.65 3.05 -4.49
CA LYS A 160 -9.69 2.17 -5.05
C LYS A 160 -9.06 1.00 -5.82
N VAL A 161 -9.62 -0.19 -5.62
CA VAL A 161 -9.14 -1.45 -6.21
C VAL A 161 -9.06 -1.36 -7.74
N ASP A 162 -10.10 -0.84 -8.39
CA ASP A 162 -10.16 -0.72 -9.85
C ASP A 162 -9.02 0.14 -10.42
N GLU A 163 -8.67 1.24 -9.76
CA GLU A 163 -7.60 2.14 -10.21
C GLU A 163 -6.23 1.47 -10.10
N ARG A 164 -6.02 0.67 -9.05
CA ARG A 164 -4.77 -0.10 -8.85
C ARG A 164 -4.66 -1.21 -9.89
N ILE A 165 -5.75 -1.93 -10.16
CA ILE A 165 -5.79 -2.98 -11.21
C ILE A 165 -5.46 -2.37 -12.57
N ALA A 166 -6.11 -1.26 -12.94
CA ALA A 166 -5.84 -0.58 -14.22
C ALA A 166 -4.38 -0.10 -14.34
N ALA A 167 -3.76 0.33 -13.24
CA ALA A 167 -2.34 0.68 -13.22
C ALA A 167 -1.44 -0.54 -13.48
N ILE A 168 -1.77 -1.71 -12.91
CA ILE A 168 -1.05 -2.96 -13.14
C ILE A 168 -1.21 -3.42 -14.60
N GLU A 169 -2.42 -3.39 -15.15
CA GLU A 169 -2.68 -3.76 -16.56
C GLU A 169 -1.90 -2.86 -17.53
N LYS A 170 -1.75 -1.57 -17.21
CA LYS A 170 -0.89 -0.67 -17.97
C LYS A 170 0.60 -1.07 -17.92
N LEU A 171 1.07 -1.62 -16.81
CA LEU A 171 2.43 -2.16 -16.68
C LEU A 171 2.59 -3.44 -17.50
N GLU A 172 1.61 -4.35 -17.45
CA GLU A 172 1.59 -5.58 -18.27
C GLU A 172 1.73 -5.25 -19.77
N ALA A 173 0.92 -4.30 -20.25
CA ALA A 173 0.96 -3.85 -21.64
C ALA A 173 2.33 -3.24 -22.01
N ARG A 174 2.95 -2.50 -21.08
CA ARG A 174 4.28 -1.91 -21.29
C ARG A 174 5.39 -2.96 -21.29
N TRP A 175 5.23 -4.05 -20.53
CA TRP A 175 6.21 -5.13 -20.44
C TRP A 175 5.98 -6.24 -21.48
N GLU A 176 5.00 -6.06 -22.37
CA GLU A 176 4.59 -7.05 -23.38
C GLU A 176 4.26 -8.41 -22.76
N ILE A 177 3.75 -8.40 -21.52
CA ILE A 177 3.26 -9.60 -20.85
C ILE A 177 1.84 -9.84 -21.34
N PRO A 178 1.53 -11.01 -21.91
CA PRO A 178 0.16 -11.33 -22.29
C PRO A 178 -0.77 -11.20 -21.08
N ALA A 179 -1.97 -10.67 -21.30
CA ALA A 179 -3.01 -10.73 -20.28
C ALA A 179 -3.21 -12.20 -19.86
N GLN A 180 -2.96 -12.48 -18.59
CA GLN A 180 -3.14 -13.80 -18.02
C GLN A 180 -4.64 -13.93 -17.72
N ASN A 181 -5.36 -14.63 -18.59
CA ASN A 181 -6.80 -14.88 -18.45
C ASN A 181 -7.08 -15.94 -17.39
#